data_AF-F6B8B9-F1
#
_entry.id   AF-F6B8B9-F1
#
_cell.length_a   1.000
_cell.length_b   1.000
_cell.length_c   1.000
_cell.angle_alpha   90.00
_cell.angle_beta   90.00
_cell.angle_gamma   90.00
#
_symmetry.space_group_name_H-M   'P 1'
#
loop_
_entity.id
_entity.type
_entity.pdbx_description
1 polymer ?
#
loop_
_entity_poly.entity_id
_entity_poly.type
_entity_poly.pdbx_seq_one_letter_code
_entity_poly.pdbx_strand_id
1 'polypeptide(L)'
;MAGFLVANRGPVFIGGLTLKTWYVEDAGGGCRAFGEVVVLVCEETGEVYSARIPVTWNNKMGWEELVCQRMIELMDQAGATTEDKYLVCSGNIFHTYHKWLTEHGYNWETHKMDGLAHDAAEGEFHRMVLEAGFPEDIGLEERDYRTYYNKIENWVASDPVRKQLYWKDREVRKKPAVPRYVLKNTMARERTCRHCHKKIPPFSPAVELKFRQDGRKIRDFFHPACSPVKPLKSQLHQLEVNWQGSKLTGLIIPCPAETSCTLCGQPVEPGQATFYAYDKDKLICGHPGCFRET
;
A
#
# COMPACT_ATOMS: atom_id res chain seq x y z
N MET A 1 6.46 -24.18 -24.64
CA MET A 1 7.23 -23.00 -24.16
C MET A 1 7.51 -23.21 -22.68
N ALA A 2 8.70 -22.82 -22.23
CA ALA A 2 9.38 -23.29 -21.03
C ALA A 2 8.50 -23.33 -19.76
N GLY A 3 8.30 -24.53 -19.23
CA GLY A 3 7.73 -24.74 -17.89
C GLY A 3 8.79 -24.41 -16.84
N PHE A 4 8.48 -23.49 -15.93
CA PHE A 4 9.24 -23.31 -14.71
C PHE A 4 8.93 -24.50 -13.79
N LEU A 5 9.92 -25.35 -13.55
CA LEU A 5 9.90 -26.34 -12.48
C LEU A 5 9.93 -25.58 -11.15
N VAL A 6 8.79 -25.48 -10.49
CA VAL A 6 8.73 -25.14 -9.06
C VAL A 6 9.42 -26.30 -8.34
N ALA A 7 10.56 -26.03 -7.72
CA ALA A 7 11.29 -27.02 -6.96
C ALA A 7 10.46 -27.41 -5.74
N ASN A 8 9.76 -28.54 -5.81
CA ASN A 8 9.14 -29.19 -4.67
C ASN A 8 10.24 -29.53 -3.66
N ARG A 9 10.49 -28.63 -2.71
CA ARG A 9 11.38 -28.91 -1.58
C ARG A 9 10.56 -29.71 -0.60
N GLY A 10 10.86 -31.00 -0.50
CA GLY A 10 10.26 -31.85 0.51
C GLY A 10 10.51 -31.30 1.93
N PRO A 11 9.70 -31.75 2.91
CA PRO A 11 9.79 -31.28 4.29
C PRO A 11 11.22 -31.35 4.84
N VAL A 12 11.63 -30.29 5.54
CA VAL A 12 12.93 -30.25 6.22
C VAL A 12 12.75 -30.81 7.62
N PHE A 13 13.51 -31.85 7.93
CA PHE A 13 13.48 -32.51 9.24
C PHE A 13 14.60 -31.96 10.13
N ILE A 14 14.24 -31.34 11.26
CA ILE A 14 15.19 -30.96 12.30
C ILE A 14 14.69 -31.54 13.63
N GLY A 15 15.45 -32.48 14.21
CA GLY A 15 15.15 -33.01 15.55
C GLY A 15 13.82 -33.77 15.69
N GLY A 16 13.22 -34.25 14.60
CA GLY A 16 11.93 -34.95 14.62
C GLY A 16 10.69 -34.04 14.43
N LEU A 17 10.89 -32.72 14.29
CA LEU A 17 9.85 -31.78 13.88
C LEU A 17 9.93 -31.56 12.37
N THR A 18 8.78 -31.69 11.69
CA THR A 18 8.63 -31.36 10.28
C THR A 18 8.26 -29.89 10.19
N LEU A 19 9.21 -29.06 9.75
CA LEU A 19 8.94 -27.65 9.47
C LEU A 19 8.11 -27.53 8.20
N LYS A 20 7.00 -26.81 8.27
CA LYS A 20 6.09 -26.60 7.15
C LYS A 20 6.33 -25.22 6.51
N THR A 21 6.00 -25.12 5.23
CA THR A 21 5.84 -23.84 4.55
C THR A 21 4.35 -23.55 4.41
N TRP A 22 3.92 -22.45 5.01
CA TRP A 22 2.54 -21.99 4.96
C TRP A 22 2.38 -20.84 3.97
N TYR A 23 1.44 -20.97 3.06
CA TYR A 23 1.08 -20.01 2.03
C TYR A 23 -0.22 -19.30 2.43
N VAL A 24 -0.20 -17.98 2.41
CA VAL A 24 -1.34 -17.14 2.81
C VAL A 24 -1.82 -16.31 1.63
N GLU A 25 -3.07 -16.56 1.21
CA GLU A 25 -3.70 -15.88 0.08
C GLU A 25 -5.13 -15.42 0.40
N ASP A 26 -5.63 -14.44 -0.36
CA ASP A 26 -7.01 -13.99 -0.34
C ASP A 26 -7.71 -14.09 -1.71
N ALA A 27 -9.04 -14.10 -1.68
CA ALA A 27 -9.87 -13.98 -2.86
C ALA A 27 -11.10 -13.09 -2.60
N GLY A 28 -11.67 -12.53 -3.66
CA GLY A 28 -12.89 -11.72 -3.60
C GLY A 28 -12.69 -10.25 -3.25
N GLY A 29 -11.47 -9.79 -2.97
CA GLY A 29 -11.18 -8.38 -2.65
C GLY A 29 -11.64 -7.38 -3.74
N GLY A 30 -11.56 -7.79 -5.01
CA GLY A 30 -12.00 -6.99 -6.16
C GLY A 30 -13.51 -6.98 -6.42
N CYS A 31 -14.27 -7.90 -5.82
CA CYS A 31 -15.72 -7.99 -5.98
C CYS A 31 -16.43 -7.10 -4.95
N ARG A 32 -17.45 -6.34 -5.35
CA ARG A 32 -18.28 -5.54 -4.43
C ARG A 32 -19.34 -6.37 -3.71
N ALA A 33 -19.64 -7.53 -4.24
CA ALA A 33 -20.50 -8.53 -3.62
C ALA A 33 -19.65 -9.57 -2.88
N PHE A 34 -20.26 -10.17 -1.86
CA PHE A 34 -19.70 -11.17 -0.95
C PHE A 34 -18.52 -10.69 -0.11
N GLY A 35 -18.16 -11.51 0.86
CA GLY A 35 -16.96 -11.32 1.67
C GLY A 35 -15.67 -11.54 0.90
N GLU A 36 -14.53 -11.23 1.52
CA GLU A 36 -13.28 -11.86 1.10
C GLU A 36 -13.18 -13.27 1.69
N VAL A 37 -12.38 -14.11 1.06
CA VAL A 37 -11.89 -15.35 1.65
C VAL A 37 -10.41 -15.17 1.92
N VAL A 38 -9.94 -15.73 3.03
CA VAL A 38 -8.51 -15.90 3.30
C VAL A 38 -8.21 -17.37 3.53
N VAL A 39 -7.03 -17.82 3.10
CA VAL A 39 -6.59 -19.20 3.24
C VAL A 39 -5.20 -19.30 3.84
N LEU A 40 -4.95 -20.41 4.51
CA LEU A 40 -3.65 -20.87 4.99
C LEU A 40 -3.43 -22.28 4.45
N VAL A 41 -2.41 -22.45 3.62
CA VAL A 41 -2.18 -23.70 2.88
C VAL A 41 -0.76 -24.20 3.08
N CYS A 42 -0.59 -25.50 3.29
CA CYS A 42 0.73 -26.14 3.24
C CYS A 42 0.75 -27.04 2.01
N GLU A 43 1.45 -26.61 0.96
CA GLU A 43 1.48 -27.34 -0.32
C GLU A 43 2.17 -28.70 -0.20
N GLU A 44 3.13 -28.84 0.72
CA GLU A 44 3.85 -30.09 0.94
C GLU A 44 2.95 -31.18 1.52
N THR A 45 1.95 -30.80 2.32
CA THR A 45 1.01 -31.73 2.98
C THR A 45 -0.36 -31.77 2.30
N GLY A 46 -0.69 -30.75 1.51
CA GLY A 46 -2.03 -30.55 0.94
C GLY A 46 -3.05 -30.03 1.94
N GLU A 47 -2.63 -29.62 3.14
CA GLU A 47 -3.53 -29.04 4.14
C GLU A 47 -4.03 -27.66 3.69
N VAL A 48 -5.34 -27.45 3.82
CA VAL A 48 -6.01 -26.19 3.46
C VAL A 48 -6.95 -25.79 4.58
N TYR A 49 -6.72 -24.59 5.12
CA TYR A 49 -7.59 -23.94 6.09
C TYR A 49 -8.10 -22.64 5.48
N SER A 50 -9.37 -22.30 5.71
CA SER A 50 -9.98 -21.11 5.12
C SER A 50 -10.93 -20.41 6.07
N ALA A 51 -11.06 -19.09 5.91
CA ALA A 51 -12.00 -18.26 6.63
C ALA A 51 -12.66 -17.24 5.71
N ARG A 52 -13.93 -16.94 5.98
CA ARG A 52 -14.69 -15.91 5.26
C ARG A 52 -14.71 -14.61 6.06
N ILE A 53 -14.38 -13.51 5.40
CA ILE A 53 -14.49 -12.15 5.93
C ILE A 53 -15.91 -11.65 5.63
N PRO A 54 -16.77 -11.40 6.63
CA PRO A 54 -18.16 -11.04 6.37
C PRO A 54 -18.30 -9.71 5.61
N VAL A 55 -19.42 -9.52 4.93
CA VAL A 55 -19.69 -8.29 4.16
C VAL A 55 -19.81 -7.05 5.05
N THR A 56 -20.18 -7.24 6.32
CA THR A 56 -20.28 -6.21 7.37
C THR A 56 -19.97 -6.80 8.76
N TRP A 57 -19.62 -5.98 9.75
CA TRP A 57 -19.36 -6.36 11.14
C TRP A 57 -19.51 -5.15 12.08
N ASN A 58 -19.67 -5.37 13.39
CA ASN A 58 -20.04 -4.33 14.36
C ASN A 58 -19.00 -4.05 15.46
N ASN A 59 -17.90 -4.80 15.53
CA ASN A 59 -16.95 -4.77 16.63
C ASN A 59 -15.94 -3.60 16.60
N LYS A 60 -16.22 -2.54 15.81
CA LYS A 60 -15.33 -1.37 15.54
C LYS A 60 -13.94 -1.71 15.00
N MET A 61 -13.67 -2.97 14.73
CA MET A 61 -12.40 -3.45 14.20
C MET A 61 -12.21 -2.97 12.77
N GLY A 62 -10.99 -2.56 12.42
CA GLY A 62 -10.62 -2.29 11.04
C GLY A 62 -10.63 -3.57 10.20
N TRP A 63 -10.82 -3.44 8.90
CA TRP A 63 -10.80 -4.59 7.98
C TRP A 63 -9.50 -5.41 8.03
N GLU A 64 -8.33 -4.74 8.06
CA GLU A 64 -7.02 -5.40 8.17
C GLU A 64 -6.83 -6.10 9.54
N GLU A 65 -7.45 -5.58 10.61
CA GLU A 65 -7.41 -6.19 11.95
C GLU A 65 -8.30 -7.45 12.00
N LEU A 66 -9.49 -7.40 11.39
CA LEU A 66 -10.38 -8.55 11.28
C LEU A 66 -9.71 -9.69 10.50
N VAL A 67 -9.04 -9.35 9.40
CA VAL A 67 -8.28 -10.34 8.61
C VAL A 67 -7.13 -10.91 9.42
N CYS A 68 -6.36 -10.06 10.12
CA CYS A 68 -5.29 -10.53 10.99
C CYS A 68 -5.81 -11.51 12.05
N GLN A 69 -6.94 -11.20 12.70
CA GLN A 69 -7.56 -12.11 13.66
C GLN A 69 -7.94 -13.46 13.01
N ARG A 70 -8.58 -13.44 11.83
CA ARG A 70 -8.92 -14.68 11.12
C ARG A 70 -7.68 -15.50 10.76
N MET A 71 -6.60 -14.85 10.32
CA MET A 71 -5.36 -15.56 10.02
C MET A 71 -4.76 -16.22 11.25
N ILE A 72 -4.75 -15.56 12.40
CA ILE A 72 -4.29 -16.15 13.66
C ILE A 72 -5.15 -17.37 14.03
N GLU A 73 -6.48 -17.27 13.90
CA GLU A 73 -7.38 -18.40 14.13
C GLU A 73 -7.09 -19.59 13.18
N LEU A 74 -6.74 -19.33 11.92
CA LEU A 74 -6.33 -20.38 10.98
C LEU A 74 -4.98 -21.00 11.37
N MET A 75 -4.02 -20.20 11.83
CA MET A 75 -2.72 -20.70 12.31
C MET A 75 -2.90 -21.60 13.52
N ASP A 76 -3.75 -21.21 14.47
CA ASP A 76 -4.07 -22.01 15.66
C ASP A 76 -4.71 -23.35 15.26
N GLN A 77 -5.65 -23.34 14.31
CA GLN A 77 -6.28 -24.56 13.78
C GLN A 77 -5.27 -25.50 13.09
N ALA A 78 -4.33 -24.92 12.34
CA ALA A 78 -3.30 -25.66 11.63
C ALA A 78 -2.17 -26.18 12.53
N GLY A 79 -2.12 -25.73 13.79
CA GLY A 79 -0.97 -25.96 14.67
C GLY A 79 0.31 -25.33 14.13
N ALA A 80 0.19 -24.22 13.39
CA ALA A 80 1.31 -23.53 12.75
C ALA A 80 2.12 -22.75 13.80
N THR A 81 3.45 -22.89 13.77
CA THR A 81 4.32 -22.36 14.84
C THR A 81 5.29 -21.28 14.34
N THR A 82 6.06 -20.69 15.25
CA THR A 82 7.07 -19.67 14.92
C THR A 82 8.26 -20.22 14.14
N GLU A 83 8.48 -21.54 14.21
CA GLU A 83 9.56 -22.24 13.53
C GLU A 83 9.23 -22.50 12.04
N ASP A 84 7.94 -22.55 11.69
CA ASP A 84 7.48 -22.70 10.31
C ASP A 84 7.84 -21.48 9.43
N LYS A 85 7.87 -21.69 8.12
CA LYS A 85 8.05 -20.61 7.13
C LYS A 85 6.69 -20.12 6.65
N TYR A 86 6.50 -18.80 6.58
CA TYR A 86 5.28 -18.20 6.04
C TYR A 86 5.56 -17.39 4.78
N LEU A 87 4.89 -17.75 3.70
CA LEU A 87 4.86 -17.00 2.45
C LEU A 87 3.51 -16.30 2.37
N VAL A 88 3.52 -14.97 2.40
CA VAL A 88 2.28 -14.18 2.51
C VAL A 88 2.08 -13.32 1.28
N CYS A 89 0.86 -13.27 0.75
CA CYS A 89 0.54 -12.40 -0.37
C CYS A 89 0.84 -10.93 -0.02
N SER A 90 1.28 -10.16 -1.02
CA SER A 90 1.57 -8.73 -0.90
C SER A 90 0.31 -7.85 -0.83
N GLY A 91 -0.88 -8.45 -0.87
CA GLY A 91 -2.17 -7.77 -0.80
C GLY A 91 -2.28 -6.86 0.44
N ASN A 92 -2.81 -5.66 0.25
CA ASN A 92 -2.94 -4.66 1.33
C ASN A 92 -3.75 -5.17 2.53
N ILE A 93 -4.63 -6.14 2.31
CA ILE A 93 -5.46 -6.79 3.33
C ILE A 93 -4.61 -7.41 4.45
N PHE A 94 -3.39 -7.86 4.12
CA PHE A 94 -2.49 -8.55 5.04
C PHE A 94 -1.51 -7.62 5.76
N HIS A 95 -1.54 -6.30 5.57
CA HIS A 95 -0.55 -5.41 6.19
C HIS A 95 -0.50 -5.49 7.72
N THR A 96 -1.66 -5.53 8.40
CA THR A 96 -1.69 -5.72 9.86
C THR A 96 -1.13 -7.08 10.25
N TYR A 97 -1.41 -8.12 9.46
CA TYR A 97 -0.88 -9.47 9.67
C TYR A 97 0.63 -9.56 9.45
N HIS A 98 1.19 -8.92 8.42
CA HIS A 98 2.64 -8.76 8.20
C HIS A 98 3.33 -8.16 9.43
N LYS A 99 2.74 -7.09 9.96
CA LYS A 99 3.23 -6.43 11.17
C LYS A 99 3.16 -7.37 12.37
N TRP A 100 2.04 -8.06 12.56
CA TRP A 100 1.85 -9.01 13.64
C TRP A 100 2.88 -10.15 13.60
N LEU A 101 3.10 -10.79 12.44
CA LEU A 101 4.10 -11.84 12.27
C LEU A 101 5.51 -11.35 12.64
N THR A 102 5.85 -10.12 12.23
CA THR A 102 7.14 -9.50 12.55
C THR A 102 7.30 -9.26 14.05
N GLU A 103 6.28 -8.70 14.69
CA GLU A 103 6.31 -8.38 16.12
C GLU A 103 6.37 -9.63 17.01
N HIS A 104 5.84 -10.76 16.53
CA HIS A 104 5.81 -12.03 17.26
C HIS A 104 6.93 -12.99 16.86
N GLY A 105 7.88 -12.55 16.01
CA GLY A 105 9.09 -13.31 15.69
C GLY A 105 8.90 -14.48 14.72
N TYR A 106 7.83 -14.48 13.92
CA TYR A 106 7.61 -15.49 12.89
C TYR A 106 8.56 -15.32 11.69
N ASN A 107 9.01 -16.44 11.11
CA ASN A 107 9.80 -16.44 9.88
C ASN A 107 8.89 -16.27 8.66
N TRP A 108 8.76 -15.04 8.15
CA TRP A 108 7.87 -14.76 7.03
C TRP A 108 8.51 -13.89 5.95
N GLU A 109 7.99 -13.97 4.73
CA GLU A 109 8.28 -13.04 3.65
C GLU A 109 7.09 -12.88 2.69
N THR A 110 7.10 -11.81 1.89
CA THR A 110 6.09 -11.63 0.85
C THR A 110 6.37 -12.55 -0.33
N HIS A 111 5.31 -13.17 -0.86
CA HIS A 111 5.39 -14.03 -2.05
C HIS A 111 4.26 -13.70 -3.01
N LYS A 112 4.49 -13.93 -4.31
CA LYS A 112 3.43 -13.87 -5.32
C LYS A 112 2.81 -15.26 -5.35
N MET A 113 1.55 -15.38 -4.99
CA MET A 113 0.92 -16.70 -4.97
C MET A 113 0.53 -17.16 -6.36
N ASP A 114 0.70 -18.46 -6.53
CA ASP A 114 0.21 -19.30 -7.59
C ASP A 114 -0.11 -20.67 -6.97
N GLY A 115 -0.38 -21.67 -7.81
CA GLY A 115 -0.56 -23.05 -7.33
C GLY A 115 -1.74 -23.24 -6.39
N LEU A 116 -1.55 -24.13 -5.41
CA LEU A 116 -2.63 -24.66 -4.58
C LEU A 116 -3.25 -23.60 -3.68
N ALA A 117 -2.43 -22.70 -3.11
CA ALA A 117 -2.94 -21.64 -2.24
C ALA A 117 -3.88 -20.70 -3.00
N HIS A 118 -3.53 -20.36 -4.24
CA HIS A 118 -4.34 -19.53 -5.10
C HIS A 118 -5.65 -20.23 -5.49
N ASP A 119 -5.56 -21.47 -5.97
CA ASP A 119 -6.72 -22.27 -6.37
C ASP A 119 -7.69 -22.51 -5.19
N ALA A 120 -7.15 -22.71 -3.98
CA ALA A 120 -7.92 -22.86 -2.76
C ALA A 120 -8.70 -21.58 -2.41
N ALA A 121 -8.06 -20.41 -2.49
CA ALA A 121 -8.71 -19.13 -2.21
C ALA A 121 -9.84 -18.84 -3.22
N GLU A 122 -9.57 -19.02 -4.52
CA GLU A 122 -10.56 -18.81 -5.57
C GLU A 122 -11.72 -19.79 -5.50
N GLY A 123 -11.41 -21.08 -5.28
CA GLY A 123 -12.39 -22.13 -5.14
C GLY A 123 -13.32 -21.90 -3.95
N GLU A 124 -12.78 -21.48 -2.80
CA GLU A 124 -13.58 -21.17 -1.63
C GLU A 124 -14.44 -19.91 -1.83
N PHE A 125 -13.93 -18.88 -2.52
CA PHE A 125 -14.73 -17.72 -2.89
C PHE A 125 -15.87 -18.11 -3.82
N HIS A 126 -15.60 -18.92 -4.85
CA HIS A 126 -16.63 -19.41 -5.76
C HIS A 126 -17.66 -20.27 -5.03
N ARG A 127 -17.24 -21.18 -4.14
CA ARG A 127 -18.13 -22.00 -3.31
C ARG A 127 -19.08 -21.14 -2.47
N MET A 128 -18.56 -20.08 -1.82
CA MET A 128 -19.40 -19.13 -1.07
C MET A 128 -20.47 -18.47 -1.96
N VAL A 129 -20.13 -18.16 -3.21
CA VAL A 129 -21.03 -17.54 -4.17
C VAL A 129 -22.11 -18.54 -4.65
N LEU A 130 -21.73 -19.80 -4.91
CA LEU A 130 -22.66 -20.88 -5.26
C LEU A 130 -23.65 -21.20 -4.13
N GLU A 131 -23.17 -21.23 -2.88
CA GLU A 131 -24.02 -21.44 -1.69
C GLU A 131 -25.12 -20.38 -1.54
N ALA A 132 -24.92 -19.19 -2.11
CA ALA A 132 -25.94 -18.14 -2.16
C ALA A 132 -26.92 -18.27 -3.34
N GLY A 133 -26.74 -19.27 -4.21
CA GLY A 133 -27.60 -19.57 -5.36
C GLY A 133 -27.13 -18.97 -6.69
N PHE A 134 -25.85 -18.60 -6.81
CA PHE A 134 -25.29 -18.18 -8.10
C PHE A 134 -25.22 -19.37 -9.07
N PRO A 135 -25.44 -19.17 -10.40
CA PRO A 135 -25.43 -20.28 -11.36
C PRO A 135 -24.07 -21.00 -11.42
N GLU A 136 -24.10 -22.34 -11.34
CA GLU A 136 -22.90 -23.21 -11.34
C GLU A 136 -22.14 -23.20 -12.67
N ASP A 137 -22.82 -22.91 -13.78
CA ASP A 137 -22.23 -22.84 -15.12
C ASP A 137 -21.36 -21.59 -15.35
N ILE A 138 -21.40 -20.63 -14.41
CA ILE A 138 -20.64 -19.39 -14.50
C ILE A 138 -19.43 -19.44 -13.57
N GLY A 139 -18.29 -19.82 -14.11
CA GLY A 139 -17.00 -19.87 -13.42
C GLY A 139 -16.06 -18.69 -13.74
N LEU A 140 -14.92 -18.67 -13.05
CA LEU A 140 -13.77 -17.85 -13.42
C LEU A 140 -13.02 -18.56 -14.56
N GLU A 141 -12.94 -17.90 -15.72
CA GLU A 141 -12.26 -18.42 -16.92
C GLU A 141 -10.99 -17.62 -17.17
N GLU A 142 -9.85 -18.30 -17.42
CA GLU A 142 -8.57 -17.68 -17.80
C GLU A 142 -8.12 -16.52 -16.90
N ARG A 143 -8.50 -16.54 -15.61
CA ARG A 143 -8.26 -15.46 -14.64
C ARG A 143 -8.88 -14.11 -15.07
N ASP A 144 -9.97 -14.11 -15.85
CA ASP A 144 -10.76 -12.91 -16.16
C ASP A 144 -11.67 -12.51 -14.98
N TYR A 145 -11.03 -12.04 -13.90
CA TYR A 145 -11.71 -11.56 -12.70
C TYR A 145 -12.71 -10.46 -12.99
N ARG A 146 -12.42 -9.60 -13.98
CA ARG A 146 -13.27 -8.45 -14.28
C ARG A 146 -14.63 -8.92 -14.78
N THR A 147 -14.66 -9.81 -15.76
CA THR A 147 -15.92 -10.33 -16.29
C THR A 147 -16.63 -11.17 -15.24
N TYR A 148 -15.91 -12.04 -14.54
CA TYR A 148 -16.48 -12.89 -13.50
C TYR A 148 -17.12 -12.08 -12.36
N TYR A 149 -16.41 -11.12 -11.77
CA TYR A 149 -16.95 -10.27 -10.71
C TYR A 149 -18.11 -9.40 -11.20
N ASN A 150 -18.07 -8.89 -12.43
CA ASN A 150 -19.22 -8.16 -12.99
C ASN A 150 -20.47 -9.05 -13.08
N LYS A 151 -20.34 -10.32 -13.46
CA LYS A 151 -21.47 -11.26 -13.50
C LYS A 151 -22.07 -11.47 -12.10
N ILE A 152 -21.21 -11.67 -11.08
CA ILE A 152 -21.65 -11.82 -9.68
C ILE A 152 -22.33 -10.52 -9.18
N GLU A 153 -21.70 -9.37 -9.38
CA GLU A 153 -22.21 -8.08 -8.92
C GLU A 153 -23.57 -7.77 -9.56
N ASN A 154 -23.74 -8.03 -10.86
CA ASN A 154 -25.01 -7.85 -11.56
C ASN A 154 -26.08 -8.81 -11.03
N TRP A 155 -25.72 -10.08 -10.79
CA TRP A 155 -26.63 -11.06 -10.22
C TRP A 155 -27.09 -10.62 -8.82
N VAL A 156 -26.19 -10.21 -7.93
CA VAL A 156 -26.56 -9.70 -6.58
C VAL A 156 -27.39 -8.44 -6.69
N ALA A 157 -27.04 -7.50 -7.57
CA ALA A 157 -27.73 -6.22 -7.71
C ALA A 157 -29.13 -6.33 -8.34
N SER A 158 -29.41 -7.43 -9.05
CA SER A 158 -30.72 -7.67 -9.70
C SER A 158 -31.87 -7.94 -8.71
N ASP A 159 -31.55 -8.21 -7.44
CA ASP A 159 -32.54 -8.48 -6.40
C ASP A 159 -32.20 -7.69 -5.12
N PRO A 160 -33.13 -6.85 -4.62
CA PRO A 160 -32.93 -6.07 -3.41
C PRO A 160 -32.55 -6.88 -2.17
N VAL A 161 -33.10 -8.10 -2.01
CA VAL A 161 -32.84 -8.96 -0.85
C VAL A 161 -31.40 -9.47 -0.91
N ARG A 162 -30.98 -10.02 -2.06
CA ARG A 162 -29.58 -10.46 -2.27
C ARG A 162 -28.61 -9.30 -2.10
N LYS A 163 -28.94 -8.12 -2.62
CA LYS A 163 -28.12 -6.92 -2.45
C LYS A 163 -27.96 -6.53 -0.98
N GLN A 164 -29.03 -6.59 -0.18
CA GLN A 164 -28.92 -6.28 1.24
C GLN A 164 -28.03 -7.28 1.99
N LEU A 165 -28.08 -8.57 1.62
CA LEU A 165 -27.36 -9.65 2.30
C LEU A 165 -25.89 -9.75 1.90
N TYR A 166 -25.58 -9.56 0.61
CA TYR A 166 -24.26 -9.88 0.06
C TYR A 166 -23.46 -8.66 -0.38
N TRP A 167 -24.02 -7.45 -0.35
CA TRP A 167 -23.25 -6.27 -0.76
C TRP A 167 -22.33 -5.79 0.36
N LYS A 168 -21.04 -5.59 0.04
CA LYS A 168 -20.04 -5.12 1.01
C LYS A 168 -20.43 -3.76 1.58
N ASP A 169 -20.46 -3.68 2.92
CA ASP A 169 -20.68 -2.45 3.64
C ASP A 169 -19.43 -1.57 3.59
N ARG A 170 -19.53 -0.47 2.85
CA ARG A 170 -18.39 0.42 2.62
C ARG A 170 -17.95 1.17 3.87
N GLU A 171 -18.82 1.40 4.83
CA GLU A 171 -18.47 2.23 5.99
C GLU A 171 -17.59 1.45 6.97
N VAL A 172 -17.93 0.20 7.27
CA VAL A 172 -17.11 -0.65 8.15
C VAL A 172 -15.81 -1.10 7.49
N ARG A 173 -15.80 -1.20 6.16
CA ARG A 173 -14.62 -1.56 5.34
C ARG A 173 -13.70 -0.38 5.03
N LYS A 174 -14.09 0.85 5.39
CA LYS A 174 -13.30 2.05 5.11
C LYS A 174 -12.08 2.09 6.04
N LYS A 175 -10.88 2.08 5.46
CA LYS A 175 -9.66 2.32 6.23
C LYS A 175 -9.80 3.69 6.94
N PRO A 176 -9.50 3.77 8.25
CA PRO A 176 -9.56 5.03 8.98
C PRO A 176 -8.77 6.12 8.25
N ALA A 177 -9.33 7.32 8.22
CA ALA A 177 -8.65 8.46 7.64
C ALA A 177 -7.45 8.86 8.52
N VAL A 178 -6.28 8.29 8.25
CA VAL A 178 -5.07 8.64 8.99
C VAL A 178 -4.43 9.88 8.36
N PRO A 179 -4.22 10.97 9.13
CA PRO A 179 -3.49 12.13 8.64
C PRO A 179 -2.04 11.76 8.32
N ARG A 180 -1.63 11.94 7.07
CA ARG A 180 -0.25 11.67 6.62
C ARG A 180 0.50 12.98 6.43
N TYR A 181 1.54 13.19 7.22
CA TYR A 181 2.44 14.32 7.11
C TYR A 181 3.66 13.92 6.27
N VAL A 182 3.79 14.49 5.09
CA VAL A 182 4.86 14.17 4.15
C VAL A 182 5.69 15.41 3.90
N LEU A 183 7.00 15.32 4.17
CA LEU A 183 7.93 16.38 3.81
C LEU A 183 8.08 16.37 2.27
N LYS A 184 7.93 17.52 1.62
CA LYS A 184 8.07 17.67 0.17
C LYS A 184 8.46 19.11 -0.17
N ASN A 185 8.56 19.43 -1.46
CA ASN A 185 8.76 20.79 -1.92
C ASN A 185 7.41 21.43 -2.35
N THR A 186 7.35 22.75 -2.37
CA THR A 186 6.16 23.51 -2.81
C THR A 186 6.02 23.64 -4.33
N MET A 187 7.02 23.19 -5.10
CA MET A 187 7.19 23.44 -6.54
C MET A 187 7.06 24.94 -6.84
N ALA A 188 6.66 25.32 -8.05
CA ALA A 188 6.49 26.73 -8.43
C ALA A 188 5.32 27.47 -7.75
N ARG A 189 4.68 26.89 -6.72
CA ARG A 189 3.48 27.49 -6.08
C ARG A 189 3.75 27.86 -4.63
N GLU A 190 3.50 29.11 -4.29
CA GLU A 190 3.47 29.56 -2.90
C GLU A 190 2.35 28.83 -2.14
N ARG A 191 2.61 28.53 -0.86
CA ARG A 191 1.64 27.96 0.08
C ARG A 191 1.51 28.83 1.32
N THR A 192 0.45 28.63 2.08
CA THR A 192 0.27 29.29 3.38
C THR A 192 0.40 28.24 4.46
N CYS A 193 1.25 28.49 5.46
CA CYS A 193 1.41 27.60 6.59
C CYS A 193 0.15 27.62 7.46
N ARG A 194 -0.41 26.45 7.75
CA ARG A 194 -1.64 26.30 8.54
C ARG A 194 -1.44 26.68 10.01
N HIS A 195 -0.22 26.57 10.53
CA HIS A 195 0.10 26.85 11.93
C HIS A 195 0.43 28.34 12.19
N CYS A 196 1.37 28.91 11.43
CA CYS A 196 1.82 30.29 11.66
C CYS A 196 1.20 31.32 10.71
N HIS A 197 0.39 30.88 9.74
CA HIS A 197 -0.26 31.70 8.71
C HIS A 197 0.69 32.49 7.78
N LYS A 198 2.01 32.33 7.93
CA LYS A 198 3.01 32.92 7.03
C LYS A 198 3.10 32.15 5.72
N LYS A 199 3.60 32.82 4.68
CA LYS A 199 3.85 32.21 3.37
C LYS A 199 5.00 31.20 3.44
N ILE A 200 4.85 30.12 2.68
CA ILE A 200 5.90 29.17 2.36
C ILE A 200 6.24 29.45 0.89
N PRO A 201 7.43 29.97 0.59
CA PRO A 201 7.79 30.33 -0.78
C PRO A 201 7.73 29.13 -1.73
N PRO A 202 7.62 29.38 -3.05
CA PRO A 202 7.91 28.37 -4.07
C PRO A 202 9.25 27.66 -3.82
N PHE A 203 9.40 26.45 -4.36
CA PHE A 203 10.65 25.67 -4.33
C PHE A 203 11.26 25.47 -2.94
N SER A 204 10.45 25.56 -1.89
CA SER A 204 10.90 25.47 -0.50
C SER A 204 10.43 24.17 0.14
N PRO A 205 11.16 23.64 1.16
CA PRO A 205 10.68 22.52 1.94
C PRO A 205 9.37 22.87 2.67
N ALA A 206 8.40 21.97 2.59
CA ALA A 206 7.10 22.08 3.27
C ALA A 206 6.63 20.70 3.71
N VAL A 207 5.96 20.63 4.86
CA VAL A 207 5.23 19.44 5.27
C VAL A 207 3.80 19.55 4.75
N GLU A 208 3.40 18.61 3.91
CA GLU A 208 2.02 18.47 3.44
C GLU A 208 1.28 17.46 4.31
N LEU A 209 0.21 17.91 4.95
CA LEU A 209 -0.79 17.06 5.56
C LEU A 209 -1.76 16.59 4.47
N LYS A 210 -1.85 15.28 4.25
CA LYS A 210 -2.84 14.65 3.38
C LYS A 210 -3.78 13.78 4.21
N PHE A 211 -5.07 14.05 4.11
CA PHE A 211 -6.10 13.12 4.58
C PHE A 211 -7.35 13.22 3.72
N ARG A 212 -8.20 12.20 3.80
CA ARG A 212 -9.51 12.19 3.18
C ARG A 212 -10.56 12.24 4.28
N GLN A 213 -11.43 13.21 4.21
CA GLN A 213 -12.62 13.30 5.06
C GLN A 213 -13.83 13.30 4.14
N ASP A 214 -14.73 12.32 4.33
CA ASP A 214 -15.97 12.19 3.54
C ASP A 214 -15.77 12.24 2.03
N GLY A 215 -14.73 11.53 1.55
CA GLY A 215 -14.35 11.48 0.14
C GLY A 215 -13.61 12.73 -0.37
N ARG A 216 -13.61 13.83 0.37
CA ARG A 216 -12.88 15.06 0.03
C ARG A 216 -11.43 14.94 0.44
N LYS A 217 -10.53 15.27 -0.48
CA LYS A 217 -9.08 15.35 -0.19
C LYS A 217 -8.80 16.69 0.48
N ILE A 218 -8.41 16.65 1.75
CA ILE A 218 -7.97 17.84 2.49
C ILE A 218 -6.44 17.88 2.42
N ARG A 219 -5.91 19.07 2.15
CA ARG A 219 -4.48 19.34 2.05
C ARG A 219 -4.14 20.61 2.79
N ASP A 220 -3.34 20.47 3.84
CA ASP A 220 -2.75 21.60 4.54
C ASP A 220 -1.24 21.57 4.39
N PHE A 221 -0.62 22.73 4.51
CA PHE A 221 0.83 22.91 4.39
C PHE A 221 1.38 23.53 5.65
N PHE A 222 2.57 23.11 6.05
CA PHE A 222 3.29 23.63 7.21
C PHE A 222 4.74 23.90 6.81
N HIS A 223 5.37 24.92 7.39
CA HIS A 223 6.84 24.95 7.42
C HIS A 223 7.35 23.69 8.15
N PRO A 224 8.54 23.16 7.82
CA PRO A 224 9.10 22.00 8.52
C PRO A 224 9.15 22.18 10.04
N ALA A 225 9.54 23.37 10.50
CA ALA A 225 9.59 23.71 11.93
C ALA A 225 8.20 23.94 12.57
N CYS A 226 7.16 24.16 11.76
CA CYS A 226 5.78 24.36 12.22
C CYS A 226 4.94 23.08 12.16
N SER A 227 5.51 21.97 11.71
CA SER A 227 4.78 20.70 11.61
C SER A 227 4.47 20.16 13.02
N PRO A 228 3.22 19.77 13.31
CA PRO A 228 2.85 19.24 14.63
C PRO A 228 3.44 17.86 14.92
N VAL A 229 3.90 17.15 13.88
CA VAL A 229 4.52 15.83 14.00
C VAL A 229 5.78 15.77 13.15
N LYS A 230 6.65 14.82 13.46
CA LYS A 230 7.78 14.47 12.59
C LYS A 230 7.23 13.89 11.27
N PRO A 231 7.48 14.53 10.12
CA PRO A 231 6.95 14.05 8.84
C PRO A 231 7.59 12.71 8.45
N LEU A 232 6.86 11.93 7.65
CA LEU A 232 7.37 10.71 7.05
C LEU A 232 8.60 11.02 6.18
N LYS A 233 9.55 10.08 6.13
CA LYS A 233 10.78 10.19 5.34
C LYS A 233 10.41 10.45 3.87
N SER A 234 11.05 11.44 3.26
CA SER A 234 10.81 11.86 1.88
C SER A 234 12.07 11.80 1.04
N GLN A 235 11.91 11.76 -0.28
CA GLN A 235 13.01 11.85 -1.26
C GLN A 235 13.39 13.30 -1.58
N LEU A 236 13.35 14.21 -0.60
CA LEU A 236 13.84 15.56 -0.84
C LEU A 236 15.36 15.54 -0.94
N HIS A 237 15.86 15.86 -2.14
CA HIS A 237 17.27 16.05 -2.38
C HIS A 237 17.65 17.49 -2.01
N GLN A 238 18.33 17.62 -0.87
CA GLN A 238 18.90 18.89 -0.42
C GLN A 238 20.36 18.99 -0.86
N LEU A 239 20.79 20.20 -1.18
CA LEU A 239 22.18 20.53 -1.45
C LEU A 239 22.55 21.76 -0.62
N GLU A 240 23.68 21.67 0.09
CA GLU A 240 24.28 22.81 0.79
C GLU A 240 25.50 23.27 0.01
N VAL A 241 25.60 24.58 -0.22
CA VAL A 241 26.65 25.20 -1.04
C VAL A 241 27.19 26.45 -0.37
N ASN A 242 28.41 26.86 -0.70
CA ASN A 242 28.96 28.14 -0.25
C ASN A 242 28.49 29.23 -1.21
N TRP A 243 27.79 30.24 -0.68
CA TRP A 243 27.25 31.36 -1.44
C TRP A 243 27.62 32.66 -0.75
N GLN A 244 28.46 33.46 -1.42
CA GLN A 244 28.90 34.79 -0.96
C GLN A 244 29.43 34.79 0.50
N GLY A 245 30.22 33.76 0.85
CA GLY A 245 30.79 33.62 2.20
C GLY A 245 29.83 33.07 3.26
N SER A 246 28.63 32.64 2.88
CA SER A 246 27.65 31.99 3.77
C SER A 246 27.23 30.62 3.24
N LYS A 247 26.69 29.76 4.11
CA LYS A 247 26.13 28.48 3.69
C LYS A 247 24.69 28.68 3.21
N LEU A 248 24.40 28.19 2.03
CA LEU A 248 23.07 28.22 1.45
C LEU A 248 22.56 26.80 1.21
N THR A 249 21.42 26.48 1.83
CA THR A 249 20.75 25.19 1.64
C THR A 249 19.59 25.35 0.66
N GLY A 250 19.60 24.55 -0.41
CA GLY A 250 18.54 24.53 -1.41
C GLY A 250 18.05 23.12 -1.72
N LEU A 251 17.11 23.06 -2.65
CA LEU A 251 16.50 21.82 -3.14
C LEU A 251 16.92 21.55 -4.59
N ILE A 252 17.18 20.28 -4.90
CA ILE A 252 17.33 19.81 -6.28
C ILE A 252 15.99 19.22 -6.71
N ILE A 253 15.36 19.83 -7.70
CA ILE A 253 14.12 19.33 -8.29
C ILE A 253 14.16 19.48 -9.82
N PRO A 254 13.32 18.75 -10.58
CA PRO A 254 13.19 18.97 -12.02
C PRO A 254 12.66 20.37 -12.34
N CYS A 255 13.30 21.05 -13.29
CA CYS A 255 12.91 22.37 -13.79
C CYS A 255 11.48 22.33 -14.34
N PRO A 256 10.53 23.13 -13.84
CA PRO A 256 9.15 23.09 -14.33
C PRO A 256 8.94 23.85 -15.65
N ALA A 257 9.82 24.80 -15.96
CA ALA A 257 9.78 25.65 -17.15
C ALA A 257 11.19 26.19 -17.43
N GLU A 258 11.49 26.52 -18.68
CA GLU A 258 12.79 27.07 -19.09
C GLU A 258 13.18 28.27 -18.23
N THR A 259 14.41 28.28 -17.74
CA THR A 259 14.98 29.35 -16.93
C THR A 259 16.47 29.50 -17.18
N SER A 260 17.12 30.54 -16.66
CA SER A 260 18.56 30.75 -16.83
C SER A 260 19.31 30.48 -15.53
N CYS A 261 20.44 29.78 -15.61
CA CYS A 261 21.31 29.54 -14.47
C CYS A 261 21.89 30.86 -13.95
N THR A 262 21.73 31.13 -12.65
CA THR A 262 22.18 32.37 -12.00
C THR A 262 23.70 32.54 -12.05
N LEU A 263 24.46 31.44 -12.16
CA LEU A 263 25.93 31.44 -12.16
C LEU A 263 26.53 31.53 -13.57
N CYS A 264 26.14 30.64 -14.49
CA CYS A 264 26.75 30.57 -15.82
C CYS A 264 25.94 31.28 -16.93
N GLY A 265 24.73 31.74 -16.63
CA GLY A 265 23.83 32.38 -17.60
C GLY A 265 23.19 31.45 -18.64
N GLN A 266 23.63 30.19 -18.74
CA GLN A 266 23.09 29.21 -19.68
C GLN A 266 21.65 28.79 -19.33
N PRO A 267 20.81 28.45 -20.33
CA PRO A 267 19.46 27.96 -20.09
C PRO A 267 19.46 26.63 -19.34
N VAL A 268 18.41 26.42 -18.55
CA VAL A 268 18.08 25.19 -17.83
C VAL A 268 16.71 24.73 -18.35
N GLU A 269 16.73 23.65 -19.12
CA GLU A 269 15.57 23.14 -19.84
C GLU A 269 14.55 22.48 -18.89
N PRO A 270 13.25 22.50 -19.23
CA PRO A 270 12.23 21.75 -18.50
C PRO A 270 12.62 20.28 -18.28
N GLY A 271 12.45 19.80 -17.05
CA GLY A 271 12.77 18.43 -16.65
C GLY A 271 14.22 18.21 -16.20
N GLN A 272 15.15 19.12 -16.50
CA GLN A 272 16.53 19.02 -15.99
C GLN A 272 16.58 19.18 -14.47
N ALA A 273 17.53 18.51 -13.81
CA ALA A 273 17.74 18.70 -12.38
C ALA A 273 18.27 20.12 -12.11
N THR A 274 17.59 20.87 -11.24
CA THR A 274 17.87 22.29 -10.99
C THR A 274 17.92 22.54 -9.49
N PHE A 275 18.94 23.27 -9.06
CA PHE A 275 19.06 23.77 -7.70
C PHE A 275 18.18 25.01 -7.54
N TYR A 276 17.39 25.07 -6.47
CA TYR A 276 16.61 26.24 -6.08
C TYR A 276 16.87 26.57 -4.61
N ALA A 277 17.19 27.83 -4.32
CA ALA A 277 17.42 28.33 -2.97
C ALA A 277 17.03 29.80 -2.85
N TYR A 278 16.93 30.32 -1.62
CA TYR A 278 16.64 31.73 -1.36
C TYR A 278 17.81 32.40 -0.65
N ASP A 279 18.33 33.48 -1.24
CA ASP A 279 19.29 34.38 -0.62
C ASP A 279 18.57 35.71 -0.30
N LYS A 280 18.37 36.01 0.98
CA LYS A 280 17.68 37.24 1.47
C LYS A 280 16.39 37.56 0.69
N ASP A 281 15.53 36.55 0.51
CA ASP A 281 14.25 36.58 -0.22
C ASP A 281 14.33 36.55 -1.76
N LYS A 282 15.53 36.56 -2.36
CA LYS A 282 15.69 36.36 -3.79
C LYS A 282 15.84 34.87 -4.11
N LEU A 283 14.93 34.35 -4.93
CA LEU A 283 15.07 33.00 -5.50
C LEU A 283 16.29 32.98 -6.44
N ILE A 284 17.23 32.10 -6.15
CA ILE A 284 18.32 31.76 -7.05
C ILE A 284 18.10 30.34 -7.58
N CYS A 285 18.44 30.13 -8.84
CA CYS A 285 18.33 28.81 -9.44
C CYS A 285 19.39 28.56 -10.51
N GLY A 286 19.64 27.29 -10.81
CA GLY A 286 20.56 26.90 -11.87
C GLY A 286 21.01 25.45 -11.80
N HIS A 287 22.01 25.11 -12.62
CA HIS A 287 22.58 23.77 -12.67
C HIS A 287 23.20 23.37 -11.32
N PRO A 288 22.86 22.19 -10.76
CA PRO A 288 23.47 21.73 -9.52
C PRO A 288 25.00 21.66 -9.55
N GLY A 289 25.58 21.39 -10.73
CA GLY A 289 27.04 21.40 -10.93
C GLY A 289 27.66 22.77 -10.66
N CYS A 290 27.11 23.84 -11.24
CA CYS A 290 27.62 25.20 -11.05
C CYS A 290 27.63 25.62 -9.57
N PHE A 291 26.62 25.22 -8.80
CA PHE A 291 26.54 25.55 -7.37
C PHE A 291 27.43 24.68 -6.47
N ARG A 292 27.94 23.53 -6.95
CA ARG A 292 28.90 22.71 -6.17
C ARG A 292 30.33 23.23 -6.29
N GLU A 293 30.61 24.01 -7.33
CA GLU A 293 31.94 24.53 -7.65
C GLU A 293 32.24 25.90 -6.98
N THR A 294 31.24 26.48 -6.29
CA THR A 294 31.33 27.72 -5.51
C THR A 294 31.58 27.44 -4.02
#